data_AF-A0AAW3TSF7-F1
#
_entry.id   AF-A0AAW3TSF7-F1
#
_cell.length_a   1.000
_cell.length_b   1.000
_cell.length_c   1.000
_cell.angle_alpha   90.00
_cell.angle_beta   90.00
_cell.angle_gamma   90.00
#
_symmetry.space_group_name_H-M   'P 1'
#
loop_
_entity.id
_entity.type
_entity.pdbx_description
1 polymer ?
#
loop_
_entity_poly.entity_id
_entity_poly.type
_entity_poly.pdbx_seq_one_letter_code
_entity_poly.pdbx_strand_id
1 'polypeptide(L)' 'MTDTPSETPVFRSGPEELAYLRRRAEEHRQSAEKAADMGSRAIHLRLEQLYREQLGLLEIVLPD' A
#
# COMPACT_ATOMS: atom_id res chain seq x y z
N MET A 1 3.70 10.88 -22.92
CA MET A 1 4.29 11.28 -21.63
C MET A 1 4.14 10.09 -20.69
N THR A 2 5.16 9.26 -20.59
CA THR A 2 5.24 8.21 -19.58
C THR A 2 5.69 8.87 -18.30
N ASP A 3 4.74 9.18 -17.43
CA ASP A 3 4.99 9.64 -16.07
C ASP A 3 5.52 8.41 -15.30
N THR A 4 6.82 8.16 -15.45
CA THR A 4 7.50 7.14 -14.66
C THR A 4 7.52 7.68 -13.23
N PRO A 5 6.87 7.01 -12.25
CA PRO A 5 6.87 7.53 -10.89
C PRO A 5 8.31 7.64 -10.43
N SER A 6 8.72 8.86 -10.08
CA SER A 6 10.04 9.12 -9.52
C SER A 6 10.20 8.25 -8.28
N GLU A 7 11.07 7.23 -8.36
CA GLU A 7 11.53 6.40 -7.23
C GLU A 7 12.45 7.21 -6.29
N THR A 8 12.16 8.49 -6.07
CA THR A 8 12.80 9.20 -4.97
C THR A 8 12.32 8.53 -3.69
N PRO A 9 13.21 7.96 -2.86
CA PRO A 9 12.79 7.36 -1.60
C PRO A 9 12.20 8.48 -0.74
N VAL A 10 10.89 8.52 -0.67
CA VAL A 10 10.17 9.45 0.20
C VAL A 10 10.44 8.99 1.62
N PHE A 11 11.29 9.73 2.32
CA PHE A 11 11.53 9.50 3.73
C PHE A 11 10.30 9.99 4.49
N ARG A 12 9.45 9.08 4.98
CA ARG A 12 8.28 9.39 5.79
C ARG A 12 8.59 9.17 7.27
N SER A 13 8.12 10.07 8.12
CA SER A 13 8.17 9.85 9.58
C SER A 13 7.18 8.75 9.98
N GLY A 14 7.39 8.10 11.13
CA GLY A 14 6.59 6.94 11.57
C GLY A 14 5.07 7.10 11.39
N PRO A 15 4.43 8.18 11.90
CA PRO A 15 3.00 8.41 11.72
C PRO A 15 2.56 8.61 10.27
N GLU A 16 3.38 9.29 9.46
CA GLU A 16 3.11 9.52 8.03
C GLU A 16 3.23 8.23 7.22
N GLU A 17 4.19 7.38 7.57
CA GLU A 17 4.35 6.05 6.96
C GLU A 17 3.17 5.15 7.32
N LEU A 18 2.72 5.14 8.58
CA LEU A 18 1.52 4.40 9.00
C LEU A 18 0.27 4.86 8.21
N ALA A 19 0.06 6.17 8.09
CA ALA A 19 -1.04 6.72 7.30
C ALA A 19 -0.93 6.36 5.81
N TYR A 20 0.28 6.39 5.25
CA TYR A 20 0.55 5.99 3.87
C TYR A 20 0.20 4.51 3.63
N LEU A 21 0.72 3.61 4.47
CA LEU A 21 0.49 2.16 4.34
C LEU A 21 -0.99 1.82 4.46
N ARG A 22 -1.70 2.41 5.43
CA ARG A 22 -3.16 2.24 5.59
C ARG A 22 -3.90 2.68 4.32
N ARG A 23 -3.57 3.86 3.79
CA ARG A 23 -4.21 4.39 2.58
C ARG A 23 -3.96 3.49 1.38
N ARG A 24 -2.72 3.02 1.18
CA ARG A 24 -2.36 2.17 0.03
C ARG A 24 -3.03 0.79 0.09
N ALA A 25 -3.11 0.18 1.28
CA ALA A 25 -3.85 -1.06 1.46
C ALA A 25 -5.32 -0.90 1.02
N GLU A 26 -5.97 0.17 1.47
CA GLU A 26 -7.37 0.45 1.13
C GLU A 26 -7.58 0.77 -0.36
N GLU A 27 -6.70 1.59 -0.96
CA GLU A 27 -6.74 1.90 -2.40
C GLU A 27 -6.64 0.60 -3.24
N HIS A 28 -5.78 -0.34 -2.85
CA HIS A 28 -5.64 -1.62 -3.53
C HIS A 28 -6.83 -2.55 -3.30
N ARG A 29 -7.42 -2.59 -2.09
CA ARG A 29 -8.67 -3.33 -1.84
C ARG A 29 -9.78 -2.87 -2.79
N GLN A 30 -10.01 -1.57 -2.86
CA GLN A 30 -11.03 -0.99 -3.74
C GLN A 30 -10.73 -1.23 -5.22
N SER A 31 -9.45 -1.20 -5.61
CA SER A 31 -9.05 -1.48 -7.00
C SER A 31 -9.26 -2.95 -7.36
N ALA A 32 -9.01 -3.89 -6.43
CA ALA A 32 -9.32 -5.31 -6.63
C ALA A 32 -10.82 -5.59 -6.80
N GLU A 33 -11.67 -4.83 -6.08
CA GLU A 33 -13.13 -4.93 -6.20
C GLU A 33 -13.65 -4.41 -7.55
N LYS A 34 -12.99 -3.38 -8.09
CA LYS A 34 -13.34 -2.76 -9.38
C LYS A 34 -12.67 -3.45 -10.58
N ALA A 35 -11.68 -4.32 -10.35
CA ALA A 35 -10.92 -4.95 -11.41
C ALA A 35 -11.81 -5.90 -12.26
N ALA A 36 -11.78 -5.70 -13.57
CA ALA A 36 -12.57 -6.49 -14.52
C ALA A 36 -11.94 -7.85 -14.81
N ASP A 37 -10.61 -7.98 -14.71
CA ASP A 37 -9.89 -9.22 -14.97
C ASP A 37 -9.25 -9.80 -13.70
N MET A 38 -9.08 -11.13 -13.72
CA MET A 38 -8.54 -11.88 -12.59
C MET A 38 -7.07 -11.60 -12.31
N GLY A 39 -6.28 -11.23 -13.32
CA GLY A 39 -4.87 -10.90 -13.15
C GLY A 39 -4.69 -9.60 -12.36
N SER A 40 -5.34 -8.52 -12.80
CA SER A 40 -5.34 -7.23 -12.11
C SER A 40 -5.90 -7.34 -10.70
N ARG A 41 -6.98 -8.11 -10.51
CA ARG A 41 -7.52 -8.40 -9.18
C ARG A 41 -6.48 -9.07 -8.29
N ALA A 42 -5.80 -10.11 -8.77
CA ALA A 42 -4.79 -10.83 -7.99
C ALA A 42 -3.61 -9.93 -7.62
N ILE A 43 -3.16 -9.07 -8.54
CA ILE A 43 -2.09 -8.09 -8.28
C ILE A 43 -2.52 -7.12 -7.18
N HIS A 44 -3.72 -6.54 -7.26
CA HIS A 44 -4.21 -5.62 -6.26
C HIS A 44 -4.38 -6.27 -4.89
N LEU A 45 -4.90 -7.50 -4.82
CA LEU A 45 -4.99 -8.25 -3.56
C LEU A 45 -3.60 -8.53 -2.98
N ARG A 46 -2.62 -8.87 -3.82
CA ARG A 46 -1.25 -9.10 -3.33
C ARG A 46 -0.63 -7.82 -2.77
N LEU A 47 -0.82 -6.68 -3.44
CA LEU A 47 -0.31 -5.39 -2.96
C LEU A 47 -1.00 -4.96 -1.67
N GLU A 48 -2.33 -5.14 -1.57
CA GLU A 48 -3.09 -4.88 -0.35
C GLU A 48 -2.54 -5.68 0.85
N GLN A 49 -2.27 -6.97 0.64
CA GLN A 49 -1.69 -7.84 1.65
C GLN A 49 -0.31 -7.35 2.09
N LEU A 50 0.58 -7.01 1.15
CA LEU A 50 1.92 -6.51 1.46
C LEU A 50 1.89 -5.23 2.30
N TYR A 51 1.02 -4.28 1.96
CA TYR A 51 0.88 -3.05 2.74
C TYR A 51 0.35 -3.32 4.15
N ARG A 52 -0.57 -4.27 4.33
CA ARG A 52 -1.05 -4.68 5.66
C ARG A 52 0.01 -5.39 6.50
N GLU A 53 0.76 -6.30 5.89
CA GLU A 53 1.87 -6.99 6.56
C GLU A 53 2.89 -5.97 7.07
N GLN A 54 3.24 -4.99 6.23
CA GLN A 54 4.17 -3.93 6.59
C GLN A 54 3.61 -3.00 7.69
N LEU A 55 2.31 -2.69 7.64
CA LEU A 55 1.63 -1.93 8.69
C LEU A 55 1.70 -2.66 10.03
N GLY A 56 1.39 -3.95 10.06
CA GLY A 56 1.44 -4.76 11.29
C GLY A 56 2.83 -4.84 11.90
N LEU A 57 3.89 -4.87 11.08
CA LEU A 57 5.27 -4.81 11.55
C LEU A 57 5.60 -3.46 12.20
N LEU A 58 5.13 -2.35 11.63
CA LEU A 58 5.40 -1.01 12.15
C LEU A 58 4.61 -0.68 13.41
N GLU A 59 3.36 -1.14 13.52
CA GLU A 59 2.54 -0.96 14.73
C GLU A 59 3.14 -1.70 15.95
N ILE A 60 3.91 -2.77 15.74
CA ILE A 60 4.64 -3.46 16.81
C ILE A 60 5.85 -2.63 17.30
N VAL A 61 6.53 -1.90 16.40
CA VAL A 61 7.77 -1.18 16.69
C VAL A 61 7.51 0.24 17.21
N LEU A 62 6.40 0.85 16.78
CA LEU A 62 5.93 2.16 17.24
C LEU A 62 4.60 1.99 17.98
N PRO A 63 4.61 1.47 19.22
CA PRO A 63 3.44 1.55 20.08
C PRO A 63 3.15 3.03 20.41
N ASP A 64 1.87 3.36 20.55
CA ASP A 64 1.34 4.71 20.79
C ASP A 64 2.09 5.53 21.87
#